data_AF-H0EA99-F1
#
_entry.id   AF-H0EA99-F1
#
_cell.length_a   1.000
_cell.length_b   1.000
_cell.length_c   1.000
_cell.angle_alpha   90.00
_cell.angle_beta   90.00
_cell.angle_gamma   90.00
#
_symmetry.space_group_name_H-M   'P 1'
#
loop_
_entity.id
_entity.type
_entity.pdbx_description
1 polymer ?
#
loop_
_entity_poly.entity_id
_entity_poly.type
_entity_poly.pdbx_seq_one_letter_code
_entity_poly.pdbx_strand_id
1 'polypeptide(L)'
;MATPILKQGATGEQVTRLQRALRARGKGRVADWDIAVDGILGRLTWDLWRRVVTALGGHAFEGTDALARRRYAIVVNPAGRTAAELRRARAWRRAHKNETATSAGDRPKIVRLNVTIRDLFGPLGPLVGTVGHYTAGPRDTSDSHALALWRQYHAQHAAQGWGGIGYHLGITTAGTLALLRPVALKGAHVGGHNTGRIGVVVHGTTGQRMTAAQRATWRWLLANAHTTAMPASHRAPRRLRDLTVWGHNDLFPTSCPGAFETDYKAA
;
A
#
# COMPACT_ATOMS: atom_id res chain seq x y z
N MET A 1 30.36 5.82 -24.74
CA MET A 1 30.03 4.80 -23.72
C MET A 1 28.78 5.24 -22.99
N ALA A 2 27.72 4.44 -22.98
CA ALA A 2 26.41 4.87 -22.48
C ALA A 2 26.39 4.85 -20.94
N THR A 3 26.10 6.01 -20.33
CA THR A 3 26.04 6.17 -18.87
C THR A 3 24.79 5.46 -18.29
N PRO A 4 24.88 4.71 -17.18
CA PRO A 4 23.79 3.85 -16.73
C PRO A 4 22.76 4.60 -15.88
N ILE A 5 21.47 4.52 -16.25
CA ILE A 5 20.36 5.18 -15.55
C ILE A 5 19.66 4.20 -14.59
N LEU A 6 19.55 4.55 -13.30
CA LEU A 6 18.92 3.75 -12.23
C LEU A 6 17.41 4.06 -12.09
N LYS A 7 16.56 3.05 -11.87
CA LYS A 7 15.08 3.16 -11.71
C LYS A 7 14.59 2.25 -10.59
N GLN A 8 13.47 2.54 -9.93
CA GLN A 8 12.91 1.63 -8.91
C GLN A 8 12.68 0.23 -9.52
N GLY A 9 13.22 -0.81 -8.88
CA GLY A 9 13.27 -2.18 -9.40
C GLY A 9 14.45 -2.47 -10.33
N ALA A 10 15.36 -1.51 -10.56
CA ALA A 10 16.66 -1.78 -11.18
C ALA A 10 17.47 -2.68 -10.26
N THR A 11 18.28 -3.54 -10.85
CA THR A 11 19.12 -4.47 -10.11
C THR A 11 20.54 -4.46 -10.65
N GLY A 12 21.50 -4.91 -9.84
CA GLY A 12 22.89 -5.13 -10.26
C GLY A 12 23.89 -4.18 -9.60
N GLU A 13 25.14 -4.29 -10.04
CA GLU A 13 26.30 -3.70 -9.34
C GLU A 13 26.20 -2.17 -9.14
N GLN A 14 25.59 -1.46 -10.09
CA GLN A 14 25.40 -0.01 -10.00
C GLN A 14 24.43 0.38 -8.89
N VAL A 15 23.42 -0.45 -8.62
CA VAL A 15 22.49 -0.29 -7.51
C VAL A 15 23.20 -0.58 -6.19
N THR A 16 24.01 -1.64 -6.15
CA THR A 16 24.82 -1.98 -4.98
C THR A 16 25.77 -0.83 -4.61
N ARG A 17 26.42 -0.22 -5.61
CA ARG A 17 27.29 0.96 -5.41
C ARG A 17 26.51 2.16 -4.87
N LEU A 18 25.33 2.45 -5.43
CA LEU A 18 24.45 3.52 -4.93
C LEU A 18 24.03 3.27 -3.46
N GLN A 19 23.61 2.05 -3.12
CA GLN A 19 23.19 1.70 -1.75
C GLN A 19 24.31 1.88 -0.73
N ARG A 20 25.53 1.42 -1.07
CA ARG A 20 26.72 1.63 -0.22
C ARG A 20 27.00 3.12 0.00
N ALA A 21 26.87 3.92 -1.05
CA ALA A 21 27.14 5.35 -0.99
C ALA A 21 26.08 6.11 -0.16
N LEU A 22 24.80 5.76 -0.29
CA LEU A 22 23.73 6.31 0.54
C LEU A 22 23.86 5.90 2.01
N ARG A 23 24.20 4.62 2.28
CA ARG A 23 24.43 4.10 3.63
C ARG A 23 25.62 4.81 4.31
N ALA A 24 26.73 4.99 3.60
CA ALA A 24 27.89 5.73 4.11
C ALA A 24 27.55 7.18 4.46
N ARG A 25 26.70 7.85 3.66
CA ARG A 25 26.26 9.23 3.89
C ARG A 25 25.21 9.36 5.00
N GLY A 26 24.45 8.31 5.28
CA GLY A 26 23.47 8.24 6.35
C GLY A 26 24.08 7.98 7.73
N LYS A 27 25.28 7.37 7.78
CA LYS A 27 25.95 6.97 9.02
C LYS A 27 26.17 8.17 9.96
N GLY A 28 25.62 8.09 11.17
CA GLY A 28 25.78 9.09 12.23
C GLY A 28 24.80 10.27 12.16
N ARG A 29 23.75 10.19 11.33
CA ARG A 29 22.60 11.10 11.39
C ARG A 29 21.53 10.53 12.34
N VAL A 30 20.71 11.40 12.93
CA VAL A 30 19.68 11.05 13.95
C VAL A 30 18.72 9.94 13.49
N ALA A 31 18.53 9.79 12.18
CA ALA A 31 17.94 8.61 11.56
C ALA A 31 19.02 7.93 10.72
N ASP A 32 19.63 6.87 11.24
CA ASP A 32 20.53 6.04 10.46
C ASP A 32 19.74 5.47 9.28
N TRP A 33 20.19 5.76 8.07
CA TRP A 33 19.56 5.24 6.86
C TRP A 33 19.98 3.78 6.69
N ASP A 34 19.33 2.88 7.43
CA ASP A 34 19.57 1.43 7.35
C ASP A 34 18.99 0.84 6.05
N ILE A 35 19.61 1.22 4.93
CA ILE A 35 19.27 0.76 3.59
C ILE A 35 20.02 -0.54 3.34
N ALA A 36 19.33 -1.63 3.02
CA ALA A 36 19.97 -2.88 2.60
C ALA A 36 20.85 -2.68 1.35
N VAL A 37 22.01 -3.36 1.30
CA VAL A 37 22.92 -3.38 0.15
C VAL A 37 22.71 -4.70 -0.59
N ASP A 38 21.55 -4.83 -1.21
CA ASP A 38 21.06 -6.05 -1.85
C ASP A 38 21.17 -6.00 -3.39
N GLY A 39 21.63 -4.88 -3.94
CA GLY A 39 21.71 -4.67 -5.37
C GLY A 39 20.34 -4.55 -6.05
N ILE A 40 19.27 -4.27 -5.30
CA ILE A 40 17.91 -4.05 -5.79
C ILE A 40 17.47 -2.63 -5.43
N LEU A 41 17.05 -1.84 -6.42
CA LEU A 41 16.67 -0.45 -6.21
C LEU A 41 15.24 -0.39 -5.66
N GLY A 42 15.10 -0.72 -4.39
CA GLY A 42 13.86 -0.66 -3.63
C GLY A 42 13.39 0.78 -3.43
N ARG A 43 12.16 0.92 -2.92
CA ARG A 43 11.51 2.22 -2.68
C ARG A 43 12.33 3.11 -1.73
N LEU A 44 12.87 2.54 -0.65
CA LEU A 44 13.69 3.28 0.31
C LEU A 44 14.97 3.84 -0.33
N THR A 45 15.69 3.01 -1.08
CA THR A 45 16.89 3.44 -1.83
C THR A 45 16.53 4.53 -2.85
N TRP A 46 15.40 4.39 -3.54
CA TRP A 46 14.90 5.36 -4.51
C TRP A 46 14.53 6.70 -3.88
N ASP A 47 13.79 6.69 -2.78
CA ASP A 47 13.32 7.90 -2.11
C ASP A 47 14.47 8.67 -1.45
N LEU A 48 15.44 7.97 -0.86
CA LEU A 48 16.64 8.59 -0.31
C LEU A 48 17.54 9.16 -1.40
N TRP A 49 17.70 8.44 -2.51
CA TRP A 49 18.40 8.98 -3.68
C TRP A 49 17.73 10.26 -4.20
N ARG A 50 16.40 10.27 -4.35
CA ARG A 50 15.66 11.47 -4.77
C ARG A 50 15.87 12.64 -3.81
N ARG A 51 15.80 12.40 -2.50
CA ARG A 51 16.05 13.43 -1.48
C ARG A 51 17.45 14.01 -1.60
N VAL A 52 18.46 13.16 -1.78
CA VAL A 52 19.86 13.59 -1.95
C VAL A 52 20.04 14.42 -3.23
N VAL A 53 19.50 13.96 -4.36
CA VAL A 53 19.61 14.65 -5.65
C VAL A 53 18.88 16.00 -5.63
N THR A 54 17.70 16.06 -5.03
CA THR A 54 16.94 17.31 -4.86
C THR A 54 17.66 18.30 -3.95
N ALA A 55 18.23 17.83 -2.84
CA ALA A 55 18.94 18.70 -1.89
C ALA A 55 20.27 19.24 -2.46
N LEU A 56 20.91 18.52 -3.38
CA LEU A 56 22.19 18.91 -3.99
C LEU A 56 22.02 19.59 -5.36
N GLY A 57 20.80 19.99 -5.73
CA GLY A 57 20.54 20.71 -6.98
C GLY A 57 20.90 19.94 -8.25
N GLY A 58 20.89 18.60 -8.21
CA GLY A 58 21.28 17.75 -9.35
C GLY A 58 22.79 17.50 -9.49
N HIS A 59 23.62 18.06 -8.61
CA HIS A 59 25.06 17.79 -8.54
C HIS A 59 25.31 16.70 -7.49
N ALA A 60 25.10 15.43 -7.84
CA ALA A 60 25.33 14.34 -6.89
C ALA A 60 26.20 13.24 -7.50
N PHE A 61 27.27 12.91 -6.75
CA PHE A 61 28.24 11.82 -6.91
C PHE A 61 29.29 11.98 -8.02
N GLU A 62 30.54 12.22 -7.61
CA GLU A 62 31.72 11.92 -8.42
C GLU A 62 31.65 10.47 -8.90
N GLY A 63 31.71 10.29 -10.21
CA GLY A 63 31.49 9.01 -10.90
C GLY A 63 30.10 8.83 -11.52
N THR A 64 29.17 9.78 -11.34
CA THR A 64 27.85 9.79 -12.01
C THR A 64 27.53 11.10 -12.75
N ASP A 65 28.50 12.01 -12.84
CA ASP A 65 28.36 13.36 -13.40
C ASP A 65 27.85 13.42 -14.85
N ALA A 66 27.93 12.34 -15.62
CA ALA A 66 27.40 12.30 -16.98
C ALA A 66 25.86 12.07 -17.07
N LEU A 67 25.16 11.85 -15.95
CA LEU A 67 23.70 11.57 -15.94
C LEU A 67 22.82 12.78 -15.61
N ALA A 68 23.40 13.84 -15.02
CA ALA A 68 22.62 14.98 -14.54
C ALA A 68 22.23 15.98 -15.64
N ARG A 69 22.89 15.92 -16.81
CA ARG A 69 22.70 16.91 -17.88
C ARG A 69 21.81 16.42 -19.01
N ARG A 70 20.52 16.25 -18.73
CA ARG A 70 19.37 16.67 -19.57
C ARG A 70 18.10 15.98 -19.09
N ARG A 71 17.09 16.82 -18.79
CA ARG A 71 15.67 16.52 -18.58
C ARG A 71 15.21 15.26 -19.34
N TYR A 72 14.68 14.29 -18.58
CA TYR A 72 13.80 13.20 -19.03
C TYR A 72 14.24 12.41 -20.29
N ALA A 73 14.95 11.29 -20.12
CA ALA A 73 14.99 10.26 -21.17
C ALA A 73 15.06 8.84 -20.59
N ILE A 74 14.02 8.10 -20.94
CA ILE A 74 13.78 6.68 -20.68
C ILE A 74 14.48 5.89 -21.78
N VAL A 75 15.29 4.88 -21.41
CA VAL A 75 15.61 3.76 -22.30
C VAL A 75 15.59 2.46 -21.50
N VAL A 76 15.03 1.41 -22.11
CA VAL A 76 15.14 0.01 -21.67
C VAL A 76 16.17 -0.63 -22.60
N ASN A 77 17.27 -1.18 -22.08
CA ASN A 77 18.18 -2.01 -22.87
C ASN A 77 18.00 -3.49 -22.45
N PRO A 78 17.71 -4.44 -23.37
CA PRO A 78 17.40 -5.84 -23.03
C PRO A 78 18.62 -6.73 -22.77
N ALA A 79 19.85 -6.22 -22.90
CA ALA A 79 21.06 -7.03 -22.82
C ALA A 79 21.40 -7.38 -21.35
N GLY A 80 21.29 -8.65 -21.00
CA GLY A 80 21.73 -9.18 -19.70
C GLY A 80 20.74 -10.13 -19.01
N ARG A 81 19.57 -10.38 -19.60
CA ARG A 81 18.62 -11.34 -19.03
C ARG A 81 18.87 -12.72 -19.60
N THR A 82 19.09 -13.70 -18.73
CA THR A 82 19.12 -15.10 -19.13
C THR A 82 17.78 -15.49 -19.76
N ALA A 83 17.78 -16.48 -20.66
CA ALA A 83 16.55 -16.95 -21.30
C ALA A 83 15.49 -17.40 -20.26
N ALA A 84 15.92 -17.89 -19.10
CA ALA A 84 15.04 -18.25 -17.99
C ALA A 84 14.34 -17.04 -17.35
N GLU A 85 15.05 -15.93 -17.15
CA GLU A 85 14.50 -14.70 -16.59
C GLU A 85 13.55 -14.00 -17.55
N LEU A 86 13.85 -14.05 -18.86
CA LEU A 86 12.95 -13.57 -19.90
C LEU A 86 11.66 -14.40 -19.95
N ARG A 87 11.75 -15.73 -19.84
CA ARG A 87 10.58 -16.63 -19.77
C ARG A 87 9.74 -16.36 -18.52
N ARG A 88 10.34 -16.25 -17.33
CA ARG A 88 9.63 -15.95 -16.08
C ARG A 88 8.94 -14.59 -16.11
N ALA A 89 9.58 -13.55 -16.61
CA ALA A 89 8.95 -12.24 -16.72
C ALA A 89 7.88 -12.17 -17.82
N ARG A 90 8.05 -12.89 -18.93
CA ARG A 90 6.99 -13.02 -19.95
C ARG A 90 5.79 -13.80 -19.40
N ALA A 91 6.02 -14.90 -18.67
CA ALA A 91 4.97 -15.66 -18.01
C ALA A 91 4.25 -14.83 -16.94
N TRP A 92 4.99 -14.10 -16.10
CA TRP A 92 4.45 -13.17 -15.11
C TRP A 92 3.63 -12.06 -15.79
N ARG A 93 4.16 -11.43 -16.85
CA ARG A 93 3.42 -10.40 -17.62
C ARG A 93 2.20 -10.99 -18.32
N ARG A 94 2.23 -12.21 -18.86
CA ARG A 94 1.08 -12.83 -19.52
C ARG A 94 -0.02 -13.17 -18.50
N ALA A 95 0.38 -13.66 -17.33
CA ALA A 95 -0.53 -13.92 -16.21
C ALA A 95 -1.19 -12.62 -15.68
N HIS A 96 -0.43 -11.51 -15.60
CA HIS A 96 -0.95 -10.26 -15.05
C HIS A 96 -1.55 -9.29 -16.09
N LYS A 97 -1.17 -9.38 -17.37
CA LYS A 97 -1.73 -8.55 -18.46
C LYS A 97 -3.18 -8.93 -18.77
N ASN A 98 -3.54 -10.20 -18.59
CA ASN A 98 -4.93 -10.66 -18.69
C ASN A 98 -5.78 -10.27 -17.47
N GLU A 99 -5.19 -9.96 -16.31
CA GLU A 99 -5.91 -9.45 -15.13
C GLU A 99 -6.10 -7.93 -15.12
N THR A 100 -5.24 -7.16 -15.81
CA THR A 100 -5.34 -5.69 -15.88
C THR A 100 -6.29 -5.17 -16.96
N ALA A 101 -6.67 -6.02 -17.94
CA ALA A 101 -7.42 -5.60 -19.12
C ALA A 101 -8.94 -5.81 -19.01
N THR A 102 -9.44 -6.47 -17.96
CA THR A 102 -10.88 -6.57 -17.69
C THR A 102 -11.27 -5.66 -16.53
N SER A 103 -12.08 -4.67 -16.88
CA SER A 103 -12.84 -3.78 -16.02
C SER A 103 -13.32 -4.44 -14.73
N ALA A 104 -13.03 -3.80 -13.58
CA ALA A 104 -13.83 -3.89 -12.35
C ALA A 104 -14.44 -5.27 -12.06
N GLY A 105 -13.60 -6.30 -11.84
CA GLY A 105 -14.03 -7.69 -11.63
C GLY A 105 -15.19 -7.83 -10.64
N ASP A 106 -15.93 -8.95 -10.69
CA ASP A 106 -17.24 -9.12 -10.06
C ASP A 106 -17.43 -8.40 -8.72
N ARG A 107 -18.59 -7.74 -8.58
CA ARG A 107 -18.97 -7.08 -7.33
C ARG A 107 -18.86 -8.09 -6.18
N PRO A 108 -18.03 -7.81 -5.16
CA PRO A 108 -17.86 -8.73 -4.05
C PRO A 108 -19.18 -8.84 -3.28
N LYS A 109 -19.36 -9.95 -2.57
CA LYS A 109 -20.37 -10.03 -1.52
C LYS A 109 -20.10 -8.91 -0.52
N ILE A 110 -21.12 -8.09 -0.24
CA ILE A 110 -21.06 -6.99 0.73
C ILE A 110 -21.94 -7.33 1.92
N VAL A 111 -21.38 -7.28 3.13
CA VAL A 111 -22.09 -7.61 4.37
C VAL A 111 -21.98 -6.46 5.35
N ARG A 112 -23.08 -6.14 6.04
CA ARG A 112 -23.07 -5.19 7.17
C ARG A 112 -22.75 -5.94 8.45
N LEU A 113 -21.84 -5.39 9.26
CA LEU A 113 -21.54 -5.99 10.56
C LEU A 113 -22.70 -5.84 11.57
N ASN A 114 -23.55 -4.82 11.37
CA ASN A 114 -24.67 -4.43 12.23
C ASN A 114 -24.22 -4.14 13.68
N VAL A 115 -23.25 -3.24 13.82
CA VAL A 115 -22.78 -2.73 15.12
C VAL A 115 -23.06 -1.24 15.25
N THR A 116 -23.28 -0.78 16.48
CA THR A 116 -23.52 0.64 16.77
C THR A 116 -22.19 1.37 16.91
N ILE A 117 -21.92 2.34 16.04
CA ILE A 117 -20.74 3.22 16.15
C ILE A 117 -21.15 4.51 16.87
N ARG A 118 -20.39 4.89 17.90
CA ARG A 118 -20.50 6.21 18.52
C ARG A 118 -19.64 7.20 17.74
N ASP A 119 -20.24 8.29 17.27
CA ASP A 119 -19.49 9.39 16.68
C ASP A 119 -18.79 10.22 17.76
N LEU A 120 -17.50 9.96 17.96
CA LEU A 120 -16.66 10.67 18.92
C LEU A 120 -15.63 11.59 18.26
N PHE A 121 -15.44 11.47 16.95
CA PHE A 121 -14.34 12.11 16.23
C PHE A 121 -14.82 13.02 15.09
N GLY A 122 -16.14 13.13 14.91
CA GLY A 122 -16.81 13.97 13.93
C GLY A 122 -16.70 13.43 12.51
N PRO A 123 -16.98 14.28 11.50
CA PRO A 123 -17.01 13.86 10.11
C PRO A 123 -15.62 13.46 9.59
N LEU A 124 -15.59 12.57 8.59
CA LEU A 124 -14.36 12.17 7.91
C LEU A 124 -13.58 13.38 7.37
N GLY A 125 -14.27 14.39 6.86
CA GLY A 125 -13.68 15.52 6.15
C GLY A 125 -13.42 15.22 4.67
N PRO A 126 -12.75 16.14 3.93
CA PRO A 126 -12.44 15.96 2.52
C PRO A 126 -11.61 14.70 2.27
N LEU A 127 -12.06 13.83 1.36
CA LEU A 127 -11.40 12.56 1.09
C LEU A 127 -10.05 12.79 0.40
N VAL A 128 -8.96 12.38 1.07
CA VAL A 128 -7.58 12.45 0.56
C VAL A 128 -7.00 11.09 0.18
N GLY A 129 -7.59 9.99 0.64
CA GLY A 129 -7.22 8.64 0.19
C GLY A 129 -7.57 7.52 1.15
N THR A 130 -6.78 6.44 1.11
CA THR A 130 -7.04 5.19 1.85
C THR A 130 -5.81 4.70 2.59
N VAL A 131 -6.02 4.00 3.71
CA VAL A 131 -4.93 3.38 4.48
C VAL A 131 -5.20 1.89 4.62
N GLY A 132 -4.26 1.07 4.16
CA GLY A 132 -4.28 -0.38 4.30
C GLY A 132 -3.74 -0.85 5.65
N HIS A 133 -4.43 -1.82 6.26
CA HIS A 133 -4.12 -2.40 7.57
C HIS A 133 -4.21 -3.93 7.56
N TYR A 134 -3.48 -4.59 8.45
CA TYR A 134 -3.82 -5.94 8.92
C TYR A 134 -4.27 -5.88 10.40
N THR A 135 -5.02 -6.88 10.88
CA THR A 135 -5.59 -6.87 12.24
C THR A 135 -4.62 -7.16 13.39
N ALA A 136 -3.48 -7.76 13.07
CA ALA A 136 -2.51 -8.37 13.98
C ALA A 136 -3.09 -9.56 14.73
N GLY A 137 -4.20 -10.09 14.22
CA GLY A 137 -4.92 -11.22 14.78
C GLY A 137 -4.92 -12.42 13.84
N PRO A 138 -5.74 -13.44 14.14
CA PRO A 138 -5.85 -14.61 13.30
C PRO A 138 -6.37 -14.26 11.91
N ARG A 139 -5.97 -15.06 10.93
CA ARG A 139 -6.65 -15.11 9.64
C ARG A 139 -8.00 -15.79 9.82
N ASP A 140 -9.07 -15.23 9.26
CA ASP A 140 -10.37 -15.89 9.28
C ASP A 140 -10.37 -17.17 8.44
N THR A 141 -11.18 -18.14 8.87
CA THR A 141 -11.34 -19.44 8.19
C THR A 141 -12.66 -19.54 7.42
N SER A 142 -13.57 -18.58 7.62
CA SER A 142 -14.86 -18.46 6.95
C SER A 142 -15.41 -17.04 7.12
N ASP A 143 -16.41 -16.66 6.33
CA ASP A 143 -17.11 -15.39 6.51
C ASP A 143 -17.76 -15.26 7.90
N SER A 144 -18.31 -16.35 8.45
CA SER A 144 -18.92 -16.33 9.79
C SER A 144 -17.87 -16.08 10.88
N HIS A 145 -16.71 -16.74 10.79
CA HIS A 145 -15.58 -16.48 11.67
C HIS A 145 -15.07 -15.05 11.51
N ALA A 146 -14.96 -14.55 10.27
CA ALA A 146 -14.54 -13.18 10.02
C ALA A 146 -15.48 -12.14 10.67
N LEU A 147 -16.79 -12.34 10.56
CA LEU A 147 -17.78 -11.46 11.19
C LEU A 147 -17.72 -11.52 12.73
N ALA A 148 -17.45 -12.70 13.30
CA ALA A 148 -17.23 -12.82 14.75
C ALA A 148 -15.99 -12.03 15.21
N LEU A 149 -14.87 -12.15 14.48
CA LEU A 149 -13.66 -11.38 14.74
C LEU A 149 -13.90 -9.86 14.62
N TRP A 150 -14.61 -9.40 13.59
CA TRP A 150 -14.95 -7.98 13.46
C TRP A 150 -15.79 -7.45 14.62
N ARG A 151 -16.72 -8.24 15.16
CA ARG A 151 -17.48 -7.88 16.37
C ARG A 151 -16.59 -7.83 17.61
N GLN A 152 -15.64 -8.76 17.74
CA GLN A 152 -14.64 -8.74 18.80
C GLN A 152 -13.77 -7.47 18.73
N TYR A 153 -13.21 -7.13 17.56
CA TYR A 153 -12.43 -5.91 17.38
C TYR A 153 -13.28 -4.65 17.59
N HIS A 154 -14.56 -4.67 17.23
CA HIS A 154 -15.48 -3.59 17.56
C HIS A 154 -15.59 -3.36 19.07
N ALA A 155 -15.82 -4.43 19.85
CA ALA A 155 -15.90 -4.34 21.32
C ALA A 155 -14.57 -3.87 21.93
N GLN A 156 -13.43 -4.41 21.45
CA GLN A 156 -12.10 -4.00 21.90
C GLN A 156 -11.81 -2.52 21.64
N HIS A 157 -12.11 -2.02 20.43
CA HIS A 157 -11.93 -0.61 20.12
C HIS A 157 -12.92 0.30 20.87
N ALA A 158 -14.15 -0.17 21.13
CA ALA A 158 -15.10 0.56 21.98
C ALA A 158 -14.56 0.71 23.42
N ALA A 159 -13.98 -0.35 23.99
CA ALA A 159 -13.35 -0.32 25.31
C ALA A 159 -12.13 0.63 25.39
N GLN A 160 -11.46 0.88 24.27
CA GLN A 160 -10.38 1.87 24.16
C GLN A 160 -10.89 3.32 24.00
N GLY A 161 -12.21 3.53 24.05
CA GLY A 161 -12.82 4.84 23.90
C GLY A 161 -12.95 5.31 22.45
N TRP A 162 -12.83 4.43 21.45
CA TRP A 162 -12.82 4.83 20.03
C TRP A 162 -14.21 4.89 19.39
N GLY A 163 -15.26 4.65 20.18
CA GLY A 163 -16.64 4.60 19.71
C GLY A 163 -16.95 3.37 18.85
N GLY A 164 -16.14 2.32 18.95
CA GLY A 164 -16.25 1.09 18.17
C GLY A 164 -15.12 0.94 17.16
N ILE A 165 -15.26 -0.04 16.25
CA ILE A 165 -14.21 -0.40 15.29
C ILE A 165 -13.64 0.81 14.52
N GLY A 166 -12.31 0.94 14.50
CA GLY A 166 -11.61 2.11 13.95
C GLY A 166 -11.51 2.15 12.43
N TYR A 167 -11.68 1.01 11.75
CA TYR A 167 -11.64 0.86 10.30
C TYR A 167 -13.02 1.04 9.67
N HIS A 168 -13.06 1.51 8.41
CA HIS A 168 -14.32 1.72 7.69
C HIS A 168 -14.78 0.46 6.96
N LEU A 169 -13.81 -0.28 6.40
CA LEU A 169 -14.07 -1.44 5.56
C LEU A 169 -13.12 -2.58 5.95
N GLY A 170 -13.63 -3.80 5.96
CA GLY A 170 -12.87 -5.03 6.18
C GLY A 170 -12.98 -5.96 4.97
N ILE A 171 -11.93 -6.71 4.64
CA ILE A 171 -11.98 -7.72 3.58
C ILE A 171 -11.62 -9.09 4.18
N THR A 172 -12.58 -10.02 4.13
CA THR A 172 -12.38 -11.40 4.62
C THR A 172 -11.38 -12.16 3.75
N THR A 173 -10.86 -13.28 4.23
CA THR A 173 -9.94 -14.13 3.46
C THR A 173 -10.58 -14.64 2.16
N ALA A 174 -11.90 -14.84 2.18
CA ALA A 174 -12.73 -15.21 1.03
C ALA A 174 -13.11 -14.03 0.10
N GLY A 175 -12.69 -12.80 0.41
CA GLY A 175 -12.95 -11.61 -0.41
C GLY A 175 -14.28 -10.90 -0.12
N THR A 176 -15.06 -11.33 0.87
CA THR A 176 -16.28 -10.61 1.28
C THR A 176 -15.91 -9.23 1.86
N LEU A 177 -16.60 -8.18 1.40
CA LEU A 177 -16.42 -6.82 1.89
C LEU A 177 -17.35 -6.58 3.09
N ALA A 178 -16.78 -6.45 4.27
CA ALA A 178 -17.49 -6.10 5.50
C ALA A 178 -17.58 -4.57 5.65
N LEU A 179 -18.78 -4.06 5.85
CA LEU A 179 -19.07 -2.67 6.19
C LEU A 179 -18.97 -2.49 7.70
N LEU A 180 -17.97 -1.73 8.13
CA LEU A 180 -17.59 -1.55 9.52
C LEU A 180 -18.05 -0.17 10.01
N ARG A 181 -17.15 0.82 10.06
CA ARG A 181 -17.49 2.22 10.38
C ARG A 181 -18.03 2.95 9.14
N PRO A 182 -19.19 3.62 9.23
CA PRO A 182 -19.71 4.45 8.15
C PRO A 182 -18.67 5.47 7.64
N VAL A 183 -18.56 5.62 6.32
CA VAL A 183 -17.53 6.47 5.68
C VAL A 183 -17.73 7.96 5.97
N ALA A 184 -18.95 8.39 6.32
CA ALA A 184 -19.19 9.77 6.74
C ALA A 184 -18.51 10.12 8.08
N LEU A 185 -18.24 9.13 8.93
CA LEU A 185 -17.63 9.32 10.24
C LEU A 185 -16.11 9.15 10.16
N LYS A 186 -15.36 9.98 10.88
CA LYS A 186 -13.91 9.84 10.97
C LYS A 186 -13.56 8.53 11.68
N GLY A 187 -12.61 7.79 11.11
CA GLY A 187 -12.06 6.57 11.71
C GLY A 187 -11.14 6.79 12.92
N ALA A 188 -10.67 5.69 13.47
CA ALA A 188 -9.70 5.62 14.56
C ALA A 188 -8.64 4.54 14.25
N HIS A 189 -8.05 4.61 13.06
CA HIS A 189 -7.14 3.58 12.54
C HIS A 189 -5.69 4.04 12.43
N VAL A 190 -5.43 5.35 12.36
CA VAL A 190 -4.08 5.96 12.46
C VAL A 190 -4.15 7.23 13.32
N GLY A 191 -3.49 7.24 14.48
CA GLY A 191 -3.44 8.42 15.35
C GLY A 191 -2.96 9.67 14.59
N GLY A 192 -3.67 10.79 14.70
CA GLY A 192 -3.34 12.05 14.02
C GLY A 192 -3.60 12.12 12.50
N HIS A 193 -3.91 11.00 11.84
CA HIS A 193 -3.98 10.94 10.37
C HIS A 193 -5.33 10.47 9.80
N ASN A 194 -6.36 10.31 10.62
CA ASN A 194 -7.67 9.78 10.19
C ASN A 194 -8.49 10.72 9.29
N THR A 195 -8.31 12.05 9.41
CA THR A 195 -9.08 13.02 8.61
C THR A 195 -8.85 12.79 7.11
N GLY A 196 -9.94 12.61 6.37
CA GLY A 196 -9.95 12.38 4.94
C GLY A 196 -9.46 10.99 4.51
N ARG A 197 -9.22 10.06 5.44
CA ARG A 197 -8.63 8.75 5.13
C ARG A 197 -9.52 7.58 5.50
N ILE A 198 -9.92 6.83 4.48
CA ILE A 198 -10.67 5.58 4.64
C ILE A 198 -9.70 4.45 4.99
N GLY A 199 -9.73 3.99 6.24
CA GLY A 199 -9.03 2.78 6.68
C GLY A 199 -9.70 1.49 6.18
N VAL A 200 -8.92 0.63 5.51
CA VAL A 200 -9.33 -0.68 5.00
C VAL A 200 -8.45 -1.75 5.61
N VAL A 201 -9.05 -2.76 6.24
CA VAL A 201 -8.32 -3.79 6.99
C VAL A 201 -8.56 -5.21 6.44
N VAL A 202 -7.54 -6.07 6.53
CA VAL A 202 -7.65 -7.50 6.29
C VAL A 202 -7.30 -8.31 7.54
N HIS A 203 -7.91 -9.48 7.71
CA HIS A 203 -7.47 -10.42 8.75
C HIS A 203 -6.09 -11.00 8.44
N GLY A 204 -5.24 -11.00 9.44
CA GLY A 204 -3.91 -11.60 9.36
C GLY A 204 -2.89 -10.88 10.21
N THR A 205 -1.64 -11.32 10.05
CA THR A 205 -0.48 -10.85 10.80
C THR A 205 0.77 -10.76 9.91
N THR A 206 1.89 -10.33 10.50
CA THR A 206 3.19 -10.17 9.83
C THR A 206 3.59 -11.42 9.02
N GLY A 207 4.18 -11.18 7.85
CA GLY A 207 4.61 -12.24 6.92
C GLY A 207 3.52 -12.76 5.98
N GLN A 208 2.25 -12.42 6.22
CA GLN A 208 1.15 -12.81 5.34
C GLN A 208 0.90 -11.79 4.22
N ARG A 209 0.25 -12.25 3.16
CA ARG A 209 -0.17 -11.45 2.00
C ARG A 209 -1.65 -11.64 1.70
N MET A 210 -2.24 -10.72 0.94
CA MET A 210 -3.63 -10.86 0.51
C MET A 210 -3.84 -12.17 -0.25
N THR A 211 -5.00 -12.81 -0.08
CA THR A 211 -5.46 -13.85 -1.00
C THR A 211 -5.81 -13.24 -2.37
N ALA A 212 -6.00 -14.10 -3.38
CA ALA A 212 -6.48 -13.64 -4.69
C ALA A 212 -7.85 -12.96 -4.58
N ALA A 213 -8.74 -13.51 -3.75
CA ALA A 213 -10.06 -12.93 -3.49
C ALA A 213 -9.96 -11.57 -2.79
N GLN A 214 -9.09 -11.42 -1.78
CA GLN A 214 -8.83 -10.12 -1.14
C GLN A 214 -8.30 -9.08 -2.13
N ARG A 215 -7.35 -9.45 -3.01
CA ARG A 215 -6.85 -8.56 -4.06
C ARG A 215 -7.93 -8.18 -5.07
N ALA A 216 -8.78 -9.11 -5.47
CA ALA A 216 -9.91 -8.83 -6.36
C ALA A 216 -10.86 -7.80 -5.75
N THR A 217 -11.27 -8.01 -4.50
CA THR A 217 -12.13 -7.08 -3.76
C THR A 217 -11.46 -5.73 -3.53
N TRP A 218 -10.15 -5.69 -3.23
CA TRP A 218 -9.41 -4.43 -3.11
C TRP A 218 -9.40 -3.63 -4.42
N ARG A 219 -9.08 -4.27 -5.55
CA ARG A 219 -9.14 -3.64 -6.88
C ARG A 219 -10.55 -3.15 -7.22
N TRP A 220 -11.57 -3.95 -6.93
CA TRP A 220 -12.96 -3.57 -7.13
C TRP A 220 -13.34 -2.35 -6.28
N LEU A 221 -12.96 -2.36 -4.99
CA LEU A 221 -13.25 -1.27 -4.06
C LEU A 221 -12.61 0.04 -4.55
N LEU A 222 -11.35 0.01 -4.98
CA LEU A 222 -10.68 1.19 -5.52
C LEU A 222 -11.42 1.82 -6.71
N ALA A 223 -11.98 0.98 -7.57
CA ALA A 223 -12.72 1.40 -8.74
C ALA A 223 -14.16 1.86 -8.44
N ASN A 224 -14.82 1.25 -7.43
CA ASN A 224 -16.28 1.33 -7.27
C ASN A 224 -16.77 1.90 -5.94
N ALA A 225 -15.89 2.24 -4.99
CA ALA A 225 -16.32 2.70 -3.66
C ALA A 225 -17.27 3.92 -3.67
N HIS A 226 -17.23 4.71 -4.74
CA HIS A 226 -18.01 5.93 -4.91
C HIS A 226 -19.34 5.75 -5.65
N THR A 227 -19.61 4.55 -6.17
CA THR A 227 -20.79 4.29 -6.99
C THR A 227 -21.94 3.76 -6.16
N THR A 228 -23.10 3.58 -6.80
CA THR A 228 -24.29 2.94 -6.20
C THR A 228 -24.10 1.47 -5.84
N ALA A 229 -22.98 0.86 -6.26
CA ALA A 229 -22.63 -0.48 -5.82
C ALA A 229 -22.25 -0.55 -4.33
N MET A 230 -21.90 0.59 -3.71
CA MET A 230 -21.77 0.69 -2.25
C MET A 230 -23.07 1.21 -1.61
N PRO A 231 -23.47 0.65 -0.46
CA PRO A 231 -24.53 1.25 0.35
C PRO A 231 -24.20 2.69 0.75
N ALA A 232 -25.20 3.56 0.79
CA ALA A 232 -25.02 5.00 0.99
C ALA A 232 -24.15 5.34 2.22
N SER A 233 -24.32 4.63 3.34
CA SER A 233 -23.55 4.86 4.58
C SER A 233 -22.05 4.57 4.47
N HIS A 234 -21.62 3.81 3.45
CA HIS A 234 -20.22 3.43 3.23
C HIS A 234 -19.73 3.79 1.81
N ARG A 235 -20.49 4.63 1.09
CA ARG A 235 -20.10 5.12 -0.22
C ARG A 235 -19.06 6.23 -0.05
N ALA A 236 -17.92 6.09 -0.71
CA ALA A 236 -16.91 7.14 -0.77
C ALA A 236 -17.43 8.33 -1.58
N PRO A 237 -17.08 9.57 -1.23
CA PRO A 237 -17.52 10.74 -1.99
C PRO A 237 -16.88 10.82 -3.38
N ARG A 238 -15.76 10.12 -3.62
CA ARG A 238 -15.08 10.07 -4.91
C ARG A 238 -14.29 8.77 -5.07
N ARG A 239 -13.88 8.50 -6.31
CA ARG A 239 -13.14 7.30 -6.69
C ARG A 239 -11.81 7.20 -5.95
N LEU A 240 -11.58 6.05 -5.30
CA LEU A 240 -10.40 5.84 -4.45
C LEU A 240 -9.14 5.57 -5.27
N ARG A 241 -9.27 4.97 -6.46
CA ARG A 241 -8.13 4.73 -7.36
C ARG A 241 -7.41 6.01 -7.80
N ASP A 242 -8.10 7.14 -7.75
CA ASP A 242 -7.55 8.43 -8.18
C ASP A 242 -6.88 9.17 -7.00
N LEU A 243 -6.78 8.52 -5.84
CA LEU A 243 -6.25 9.06 -4.59
C LEU A 243 -5.05 8.22 -4.10
N THR A 244 -4.36 8.74 -3.09
CA THR A 244 -3.22 8.03 -2.51
C THR A 244 -3.67 6.81 -1.70
N VAL A 245 -2.94 5.71 -1.88
CA VAL A 245 -3.02 4.50 -1.04
C VAL A 245 -1.81 4.45 -0.13
N TRP A 246 -2.03 4.60 1.17
CA TRP A 246 -1.01 4.45 2.21
C TRP A 246 -1.08 3.06 2.84
N GLY A 247 0.05 2.56 3.34
CA GLY A 247 0.08 1.63 4.45
C GLY A 247 0.07 2.39 5.78
N HIS A 248 -0.34 1.75 6.87
CA HIS A 248 -0.25 2.36 8.21
C HIS A 248 1.19 2.84 8.53
N ASN A 249 2.21 2.05 8.15
CA ASN A 249 3.63 2.38 8.29
C ASN A 249 4.10 3.62 7.51
N ASP A 250 3.35 4.08 6.50
CA ASP A 250 3.66 5.35 5.83
C ASP A 250 3.34 6.56 6.71
N LEU A 251 2.48 6.40 7.71
CA LEU A 251 1.89 7.48 8.50
C LEU A 251 2.20 7.36 10.01
N PHE A 252 2.62 6.20 10.49
CA PHE A 252 2.90 5.95 11.90
C PHE A 252 4.03 4.90 12.05
N PRO A 253 4.89 4.98 13.09
CA PRO A 253 5.93 3.98 13.31
C PRO A 253 5.32 2.65 13.81
N THR A 254 4.89 1.81 12.87
CA THR A 254 4.29 0.49 13.11
C THR A 254 4.74 -0.51 12.05
N SER A 255 4.67 -1.81 12.37
CA SER A 255 4.89 -2.88 11.39
C SER A 255 3.69 -3.11 10.47
N CYS A 256 2.53 -2.52 10.78
CA CYS A 256 1.34 -2.58 9.93
C CYS A 256 1.51 -1.75 8.64
N PRO A 257 1.13 -2.22 7.44
CA PRO A 257 0.44 -3.47 7.14
C PRO A 257 1.39 -4.57 6.67
N GLY A 258 2.68 -4.52 7.00
CA GLY A 258 3.65 -5.56 6.71
C GLY A 258 3.69 -5.93 5.22
N ALA A 259 3.77 -7.23 4.91
CA ALA A 259 3.84 -7.68 3.53
C ALA A 259 2.55 -7.41 2.70
N PHE A 260 1.41 -7.13 3.35
CA PHE A 260 0.19 -6.70 2.66
C PHE A 260 0.34 -5.33 2.00
N GLU A 261 1.29 -4.49 2.44
CA GLU A 261 1.55 -3.16 1.86
C GLU A 261 1.77 -3.24 0.34
N THR A 262 2.51 -4.27 -0.10
CA THR A 262 2.77 -4.50 -1.53
C THR A 262 1.47 -4.77 -2.28
N ASP A 263 0.53 -5.53 -1.69
CA ASP A 263 -0.76 -5.82 -2.30
C ASP A 263 -1.67 -4.58 -2.34
N TYR A 264 -1.69 -3.77 -1.28
CA TYR A 264 -2.43 -2.52 -1.24
C TYR A 264 -1.94 -1.54 -2.31
N LYS A 265 -0.62 -1.39 -2.46
CA LYS A 265 0.01 -0.41 -3.37
C LYS A 265 0.15 -0.88 -4.82
N ALA A 266 -0.15 -2.14 -5.14
CA ALA A 266 -0.03 -2.68 -6.50
C ALA A 266 -1.22 -2.39 -7.42
N ALA A 267 -2.27 -1.72 -6.93
CA ALA A 267 -3.57 -1.61 -7.58
C ALA A 267 -3.77 -0.37 -8.48
#